data_AF-A0A534PQE2-F1
#
_entry.id   AF-A0A534PQE2-F1
#
_cell.length_a   1.000
_cell.length_b   1.000
_cell.length_c   1.000
_cell.angle_alpha   90.00
_cell.angle_beta   90.00
_cell.angle_gamma   90.00
#
_symmetry.space_group_name_H-M   'P 1'
#
loop_
_entity.id
_entity.type
_entity.pdbx_description
1 polymer ?
#
loop_
_entity_poly.entity_id
_entity_poly.type
_entity_poly.pdbx_seq_one_letter_code
_entity_poly.pdbx_strand_id
1 'polypeptide(L)'
;MKLSAREIRSRAVEARAHYARCDLCAHDCRVDRTHGPAGVCQEGDGLFLAGAGVHFGEEPRLVPSGLILIGGCNLACQSCETYEFSLERRGLVKTTPPELASLLLDLEKRGARNANFVTPTHVLPALLEGLAIAADHGFSLPVVWNCGGYESLPALRLLEGIVDICRAASRTPPRCGKASPR
;
A
#
# COMPACT_ATOMS: atom_id res chain seq x y z
N MET A 1 6.70 12.30 10.64
CA MET A 1 6.86 12.37 9.17
C MET A 1 7.96 13.40 8.80
N LYS A 2 8.82 13.11 7.81
CA LYS A 2 10.01 13.96 7.50
C LYS A 2 9.80 14.94 6.35
N LEU A 3 8.79 14.73 5.51
CA LEU A 3 8.48 15.57 4.35
C LEU A 3 7.22 16.39 4.58
N SER A 4 7.13 17.53 3.88
CA SER A 4 5.93 18.36 3.88
C SER A 4 4.78 17.72 3.10
N ALA A 5 3.55 18.05 3.45
CA ALA A 5 2.36 17.59 2.73
C ALA A 5 2.41 17.95 1.23
N ARG A 6 2.97 19.11 0.89
CA ARG A 6 3.20 19.54 -0.50
C ARG A 6 4.11 18.58 -1.27
N GLU A 7 5.22 18.16 -0.66
CA GLU A 7 6.16 17.22 -1.29
C GLU A 7 5.52 15.85 -1.50
N ILE A 8 4.80 15.34 -0.49
CA ILE A 8 4.09 14.06 -0.59
C ILE A 8 3.04 14.12 -1.70
N ARG A 9 2.30 15.23 -1.79
CA ARG A 9 1.32 15.46 -2.85
C ARG A 9 1.95 15.48 -4.23
N SER A 10 3.11 16.12 -4.38
CA SER A 10 3.87 16.11 -5.64
C SER A 10 4.26 14.69 -6.04
N ARG A 11 4.73 13.89 -5.08
CA ARG A 11 5.08 12.48 -5.32
C ARG A 11 3.87 11.60 -5.58
N ALA A 12 2.70 11.91 -5.03
CA ALA A 12 1.45 11.22 -5.37
C ALA A 12 1.09 11.42 -6.86
N VAL A 13 1.25 12.64 -7.38
CA VAL A 13 1.04 12.95 -8.80
C VAL A 13 2.05 12.20 -9.68
N GLU A 14 3.34 12.22 -9.31
CA GLU A 14 4.38 11.47 -10.01
C GLU A 14 4.08 9.97 -10.01
N ALA A 15 3.78 9.40 -8.85
CA ALA A 15 3.41 8.00 -8.70
C ALA A 15 2.21 7.62 -9.58
N ARG A 16 1.20 8.50 -9.70
CA ARG A 16 0.03 8.26 -10.55
C ARG A 16 0.39 8.27 -12.03
N ALA A 17 1.35 9.10 -12.46
CA ALA A 17 1.81 9.13 -13.84
C ALA A 17 2.40 7.77 -14.29
N HIS A 18 3.02 7.03 -13.36
CA HIS A 18 3.49 5.67 -13.63
C HIS A 18 2.36 4.70 -14.02
N TYR A 19 1.08 4.96 -13.67
CA TYR A 19 -0.02 4.08 -14.07
C TYR A 19 -0.25 3.98 -15.57
N ALA A 20 0.08 5.01 -16.35
CA ALA A 20 -0.03 4.95 -17.83
C ALA A 20 0.93 3.92 -18.45
N ARG A 21 2.00 3.56 -17.73
CA ARG A 21 2.96 2.52 -18.10
C ARG A 21 3.57 1.92 -16.83
N CYS A 22 2.80 1.09 -16.15
CA CYS A 22 3.06 0.67 -14.77
C CYS A 22 4.40 -0.08 -14.58
N ASP A 23 5.28 0.53 -13.80
CA ASP A 23 6.60 0.06 -13.40
C ASP A 23 6.83 0.18 -11.86
N LEU A 24 5.76 0.35 -11.08
CA LEU A 24 5.83 0.56 -9.62
C LEU A 24 6.25 -0.68 -8.82
N CYS A 25 6.38 -1.84 -9.46
CA CYS A 25 6.90 -3.06 -8.82
C CYS A 25 7.84 -3.80 -9.76
N ALA A 26 8.60 -4.74 -9.20
CA ALA A 26 9.62 -5.52 -9.91
C ALA A 26 9.09 -6.38 -11.07
N HIS A 27 7.76 -6.47 -11.25
CA HIS A 27 7.17 -7.08 -12.44
C HIS A 27 7.39 -6.25 -13.72
N ASP A 28 7.60 -4.92 -13.63
CA ASP A 28 7.78 -4.00 -14.78
C ASP A 28 6.82 -4.32 -15.94
N CYS A 29 5.53 -4.46 -15.64
CA CYS A 29 4.55 -4.98 -16.59
C CYS A 29 4.20 -3.99 -17.71
N ARG A 30 4.45 -2.70 -17.50
CA ARG A 30 4.27 -1.59 -18.47
C ARG A 30 2.86 -1.46 -19.05
N VAL A 31 1.88 -2.09 -18.41
CA VAL A 31 0.47 -1.94 -18.77
C VAL A 31 -0.05 -0.57 -18.37
N ASP A 32 -1.11 -0.13 -19.02
CA ASP A 32 -1.84 1.07 -18.66
C ASP A 32 -2.98 0.72 -17.69
N ARG A 33 -2.95 1.33 -16.50
CA ARG A 33 -3.95 1.18 -15.43
C ARG A 33 -4.94 2.36 -15.37
N THR A 34 -4.73 3.43 -16.14
CA THR A 34 -5.61 4.61 -16.11
C THR A 34 -6.97 4.34 -16.73
N HIS A 35 -7.09 3.28 -17.54
CA HIS A 35 -8.31 2.86 -18.21
C HIS A 35 -9.02 1.69 -17.52
N GLY A 36 -8.48 1.20 -16.39
CA GLY A 36 -9.08 0.11 -15.63
C GLY A 36 -8.05 -0.91 -15.11
N PRO A 37 -8.53 -2.01 -14.51
CA PRO A 37 -7.68 -3.09 -14.01
C PRO A 37 -6.78 -3.71 -15.09
N ALA A 38 -5.48 -3.83 -14.81
CA ALA A 38 -4.52 -4.41 -15.74
C ALA A 38 -3.30 -5.04 -15.03
N GLY A 39 -2.48 -5.78 -15.80
CA GLY A 39 -1.22 -6.36 -15.34
C GLY A 39 -1.40 -7.56 -14.40
N VAL A 40 -0.31 -8.05 -13.82
CA VAL A 40 -0.35 -9.26 -12.97
C VAL A 40 -1.23 -9.05 -11.73
N CYS A 41 -1.23 -7.84 -11.16
CA CYS A 41 -2.02 -7.51 -9.97
C CYS A 41 -3.52 -7.31 -10.23
N GLN A 42 -3.93 -7.14 -11.50
CA GLN A 42 -5.32 -6.85 -11.88
C GLN A 42 -5.92 -5.67 -11.09
N GLU A 43 -5.12 -4.65 -10.77
CA GLU A 43 -5.55 -3.48 -10.01
C GLU A 43 -5.69 -2.25 -10.92
N GLY A 44 -6.71 -1.43 -10.67
CA GLY A 44 -6.93 -0.16 -11.38
C GLY A 44 -6.39 1.04 -10.61
N ASP A 45 -6.98 2.21 -10.84
CA ASP A 45 -6.71 3.45 -10.10
C ASP A 45 -7.68 3.63 -8.91
N GLY A 46 -7.78 2.57 -8.09
CA GLY A 46 -8.65 2.54 -6.92
C GLY A 46 -7.90 2.10 -5.68
N LEU A 47 -8.47 2.42 -4.51
CA LEU A 47 -8.03 1.90 -3.22
C LEU A 47 -9.18 1.13 -2.59
N PHE A 48 -8.87 -0.08 -2.12
CA PHE A 48 -9.78 -0.94 -1.40
C PHE A 48 -9.12 -1.38 -0.11
N LEU A 49 -9.85 -1.29 1.00
CA LEU A 49 -9.37 -1.72 2.31
C LEU A 49 -10.16 -2.96 2.76
N ALA A 50 -9.45 -3.93 3.30
CA ALA A 50 -10.05 -5.08 3.98
C ALA A 50 -10.37 -4.78 5.45
N GLY A 51 -9.71 -3.77 6.02
CA GLY A 51 -9.94 -3.31 7.38
C GLY A 51 -8.85 -2.38 7.87
N ALA A 52 -9.13 -1.71 8.99
CA ALA A 52 -8.13 -0.95 9.72
C ALA A 52 -8.43 -0.94 11.21
N GLY A 53 -7.38 -0.83 12.03
CA GLY A 53 -7.53 -0.77 13.47
C GLY A 53 -6.22 -0.70 14.22
N VAL A 54 -6.31 -0.39 15.51
CA VAL A 54 -5.15 -0.45 16.41
C VAL A 54 -4.90 -1.90 16.79
N HIS A 55 -3.71 -2.40 16.49
CA HIS A 55 -3.32 -3.78 16.68
C HIS A 55 -2.12 -3.91 17.63
N PHE A 56 -2.14 -4.95 18.46
CA PHE A 56 -1.13 -5.25 19.47
C PHE A 56 -0.35 -6.53 19.13
N GLY A 57 -0.10 -6.76 17.85
CA GLY A 57 0.45 -7.99 17.29
C GLY A 57 1.90 -8.31 17.67
N GLU A 58 2.56 -9.11 16.83
CA GLU A 58 3.72 -9.90 17.23
C GLU A 58 5.01 -9.10 17.47
N GLU A 59 5.25 -7.99 16.76
CA GLU A 59 6.47 -7.19 16.99
C GLU A 59 6.32 -6.18 18.13
N PRO A 60 6.95 -6.41 19.30
CA PRO A 60 6.73 -5.57 20.48
C PRO A 60 7.20 -4.12 20.29
N ARG A 61 8.08 -3.87 19.31
CA ARG A 61 8.59 -2.53 18.99
C ARG A 61 7.62 -1.68 18.16
N LEU A 62 6.61 -2.28 17.54
CA LEU A 62 5.64 -1.57 16.70
C LEU A 62 4.27 -1.40 17.35
N VAL A 63 4.02 -2.07 18.47
CA VAL A 63 2.72 -2.02 19.15
C VAL A 63 2.59 -0.80 20.07
N PRO A 64 1.39 -0.22 20.20
CA PRO A 64 0.21 -0.40 19.33
C PRO A 64 0.46 0.14 17.91
N SER A 65 0.16 -0.68 16.90
CA SER A 65 0.34 -0.34 15.47
C SER A 65 -1.01 0.00 14.85
N GLY A 66 -1.11 1.11 14.14
CA GLY A 66 -2.29 1.44 13.34
C GLY A 66 -2.24 0.63 12.05
N LEU A 67 -2.89 -0.52 12.03
CA LEU A 67 -2.86 -1.46 10.92
C LEU A 67 -3.86 -1.02 9.85
N ILE A 68 -3.42 -0.96 8.59
CA ILE A 68 -4.24 -0.70 7.40
C ILE A 68 -4.06 -1.87 6.43
N LEU A 69 -5.10 -2.68 6.27
CA LEU A 69 -5.09 -3.86 5.40
C LEU A 69 -5.61 -3.48 4.03
N ILE A 70 -4.74 -3.53 3.03
CA ILE A 70 -5.07 -3.13 1.65
C ILE A 70 -5.48 -4.37 0.86
N GLY A 71 -6.57 -4.21 0.10
CA GLY A 71 -7.09 -5.22 -0.81
C GLY A 71 -6.27 -5.33 -2.09
N GLY A 72 -6.22 -6.54 -2.64
CA GLY A 72 -5.37 -6.85 -3.79
C GLY A 72 -3.90 -7.05 -3.40
N CYS A 73 -3.13 -7.63 -4.30
CA CYS A 73 -1.69 -7.80 -4.15
C CYS A 73 -1.04 -7.92 -5.53
N ASN A 74 0.21 -7.46 -5.65
CA ASN A 74 1.03 -7.73 -6.84
C ASN A 74 1.69 -9.12 -6.83
N LEU A 75 1.45 -9.93 -5.81
CA LEU A 75 1.97 -11.30 -5.68
C LEU A 75 0.82 -12.29 -5.45
N ALA A 76 1.03 -13.55 -5.84
CA ALA A 76 0.07 -14.64 -5.65
C ALA A 76 0.70 -15.82 -4.90
N CYS A 77 1.20 -15.57 -3.68
CA CYS A 77 1.99 -16.53 -2.90
C CYS A 77 1.21 -17.82 -2.59
N GLN A 78 1.88 -18.97 -2.62
CA GLN A 78 1.26 -20.27 -2.30
C GLN A 78 0.77 -20.35 -0.84
N SER A 79 1.51 -19.74 0.09
CA SER A 79 1.20 -19.68 1.52
C SER A 79 0.75 -18.27 1.94
N CYS A 80 -0.23 -17.70 1.23
CA CYS A 80 -0.68 -16.34 1.47
C CYS A 80 -1.56 -16.24 2.72
N GLU A 81 -1.05 -15.62 3.79
CA GLU A 81 -1.82 -15.37 5.04
C GLU A 81 -2.97 -14.38 4.83
N THR A 82 -2.88 -13.58 3.78
CA THR A 82 -3.82 -12.50 3.44
C THR A 82 -4.65 -12.86 2.20
N TYR A 83 -4.77 -14.17 1.91
CA TYR A 83 -5.38 -14.72 0.69
C TYR A 83 -6.78 -14.17 0.42
N GLU A 84 -7.64 -14.12 1.45
CA GLU A 84 -9.04 -13.73 1.31
C GLU A 84 -9.20 -12.31 0.74
N PHE A 85 -8.40 -11.35 1.21
CA PHE A 85 -8.51 -9.97 0.73
C PHE A 85 -7.50 -9.60 -0.37
N SER A 86 -6.40 -10.34 -0.48
CA SER A 86 -5.38 -10.13 -1.51
C SER A 86 -5.74 -10.74 -2.86
N LEU A 87 -6.25 -11.99 -2.87
CA LEU A 87 -6.53 -12.74 -4.10
C LEU A 87 -8.03 -12.96 -4.32
N GLU A 88 -8.79 -13.36 -3.29
CA GLU A 88 -10.25 -13.53 -3.44
C GLU A 88 -11.01 -12.20 -3.41
N ARG A 89 -10.35 -11.11 -3.00
CA ARG A 89 -10.94 -9.77 -2.87
C ARG A 89 -12.22 -9.75 -2.02
N ARG A 90 -12.28 -10.62 -0.99
CA ARG A 90 -13.40 -10.74 -0.06
C ARG A 90 -13.38 -9.60 0.96
N GLY A 91 -14.57 -9.08 1.29
CA GLY A 91 -14.74 -8.11 2.39
C GLY A 91 -14.12 -6.73 2.13
N LEU A 92 -13.84 -6.40 0.87
CA LEU A 92 -13.21 -5.13 0.52
C LEU A 92 -14.20 -3.97 0.52
N VAL A 93 -13.79 -2.86 1.11
CA VAL A 93 -14.49 -1.57 1.08
C VAL A 93 -13.72 -0.62 0.18
N LYS A 94 -14.40 0.00 -0.78
CA LYS A 94 -13.81 1.06 -1.60
C LYS A 94 -13.53 2.27 -0.71
N THR A 95 -12.32 2.81 -0.77
CA THR A 95 -11.88 3.91 0.09
C THR A 95 -11.22 4.98 -0.76
N THR A 96 -11.57 6.24 -0.51
CA THR A 96 -10.99 7.41 -1.16
C THR A 96 -9.79 7.95 -0.36
N PRO A 97 -8.89 8.72 -0.98
CA PRO A 97 -7.78 9.35 -0.26
C PRO A 97 -8.19 10.21 0.97
N PRO A 98 -9.27 11.02 0.92
CA PRO A 98 -9.76 11.74 2.11
C PRO A 98 -10.29 10.82 3.23
N GLU A 99 -10.94 9.71 2.87
CA GLU A 99 -11.39 8.71 3.86
C GLU A 99 -10.19 8.01 4.50
N LEU A 100 -9.17 7.66 3.70
CA LEU A 100 -7.91 7.13 4.22
C LEU A 100 -7.26 8.12 5.18
N ALA A 101 -7.20 9.42 4.83
CA ALA A 101 -6.63 10.43 5.70
C ALA A 101 -7.35 10.54 7.04
N SER A 102 -8.68 10.52 7.00
CA SER A 102 -9.53 10.54 8.21
C SER A 102 -9.28 9.31 9.08
N LEU A 103 -9.13 8.14 8.47
CA LEU A 103 -8.79 6.88 9.14
C LEU A 103 -7.41 6.92 9.79
N LEU A 104 -6.40 7.49 9.13
CA LEU A 104 -5.05 7.64 9.70
C LEU A 104 -5.05 8.53 10.94
N LEU A 105 -5.78 9.65 10.90
CA LEU A 105 -5.94 10.56 12.03
C LEU A 105 -6.72 9.90 13.19
N ASP A 106 -7.74 9.08 12.88
CA ASP A 106 -8.47 8.31 13.90
C ASP A 106 -7.55 7.29 14.59
N LEU A 107 -6.72 6.56 13.83
CA LEU A 107 -5.76 5.62 14.40
C LEU A 107 -4.76 6.32 15.33
N GLU A 108 -4.26 7.50 14.93
CA GLU A 108 -3.38 8.33 15.78
C GLU A 108 -4.09 8.75 17.07
N LYS A 109 -5.33 9.25 16.98
CA LYS A 109 -6.14 9.61 18.16
C LYS A 109 -6.42 8.44 19.09
N ARG A 110 -6.56 7.23 18.53
CA ARG A 110 -6.77 5.99 19.28
C ARG A 110 -5.49 5.40 19.88
N GLY A 111 -4.36 6.11 19.75
CA GLY A 111 -3.10 5.77 20.40
C GLY A 111 -2.18 4.89 19.58
N ALA A 112 -2.41 4.73 18.26
CA ALA A 112 -1.44 4.07 17.39
C ALA A 112 -0.10 4.81 17.42
N ARG A 113 1.00 4.06 17.36
CA ARG A 113 2.37 4.60 17.31
C ARG A 113 2.94 4.71 15.91
N ASN A 114 2.24 4.18 14.92
CA ASN A 114 2.61 4.17 13.50
C ASN A 114 1.38 3.93 12.64
N ALA A 115 1.46 4.30 11.36
CA ALA A 115 0.58 3.79 10.33
C ALA A 115 1.28 2.67 9.56
N ASN A 116 0.72 1.47 9.62
CA ASN A 116 1.28 0.24 9.05
C ASN A 116 0.43 -0.24 7.89
N PHE A 117 0.88 0.06 6.67
CA PHE A 117 0.23 -0.36 5.45
C PHE A 117 0.67 -1.77 5.06
N VAL A 118 -0.28 -2.69 4.96
CA VAL A 118 -0.04 -4.08 4.56
C VAL A 118 -0.44 -4.26 3.10
N THR A 119 0.50 -4.76 2.30
CA THR A 119 0.38 -4.90 0.84
C THR A 119 0.15 -3.57 0.10
N PRO A 120 1.02 -2.55 0.26
CA PRO A 120 0.72 -1.22 -0.25
C PRO A 120 1.17 -0.90 -1.69
N THR A 121 2.15 -1.63 -2.22
CA THR A 121 2.94 -1.21 -3.39
C THR A 121 2.11 -1.04 -4.66
N HIS A 122 1.10 -1.89 -4.89
CA HIS A 122 0.27 -1.81 -6.10
C HIS A 122 -0.71 -0.63 -6.11
N VAL A 123 -0.95 0.02 -4.98
CA VAL A 123 -1.85 1.18 -4.85
C VAL A 123 -1.13 2.45 -4.36
N LEU A 124 0.20 2.48 -4.50
CA LEU A 124 1.08 3.54 -4.01
C LEU A 124 0.55 4.98 -4.21
N PRO A 125 0.07 5.40 -5.40
CA PRO A 125 -0.41 6.76 -5.62
C PRO A 125 -1.56 7.17 -4.69
N ALA A 126 -2.56 6.30 -4.49
CA ALA A 126 -3.70 6.59 -3.64
C ALA A 126 -3.32 6.71 -2.16
N LEU A 127 -2.33 5.91 -1.74
CA LEU A 127 -1.80 5.98 -0.36
C LEU A 127 -1.02 7.27 -0.12
N LEU A 128 -0.19 7.69 -1.09
CA LEU A 128 0.53 8.97 -0.99
C LEU A 128 -0.44 10.15 -0.97
N GLU A 129 -1.50 10.10 -1.77
CA GLU A 129 -2.53 11.14 -1.75
C GLU A 129 -3.24 11.23 -0.38
N GLY A 130 -3.60 10.09 0.20
CA GLY A 130 -4.21 10.04 1.54
C GLY A 130 -3.26 10.50 2.64
N LEU A 131 -1.98 10.12 2.57
CA LEU A 131 -0.94 10.60 3.49
C LEU A 131 -0.72 12.11 3.38
N ALA A 132 -0.71 12.67 2.16
CA ALA A 132 -0.58 14.12 1.97
C ALA A 132 -1.74 14.87 2.62
N ILE A 133 -2.98 14.39 2.45
CA ILE A 133 -4.16 14.98 3.09
C ILE A 133 -4.08 14.84 4.61
N ALA A 134 -3.72 13.66 5.13
CA ALA A 134 -3.56 13.46 6.58
C ALA A 134 -2.52 14.40 7.17
N ALA A 135 -1.41 14.61 6.46
CA ALA A 135 -0.33 15.50 6.86
C ALA A 135 -0.77 16.98 6.93
N ASP A 136 -1.59 17.44 5.98
CA ASP A 136 -2.20 18.78 6.03
C ASP A 136 -3.08 18.97 7.28
N HIS A 137 -3.60 17.87 7.83
CA HIS A 137 -4.42 17.83 9.03
C HIS A 137 -3.64 17.44 10.29
N GLY A 138 -2.31 17.45 10.25
CA GLY A 138 -1.45 17.27 11.42
C GLY A 138 -1.03 15.82 11.72
N PHE A 139 -1.30 14.88 10.81
CA PHE A 139 -0.82 13.50 10.98
C PHE A 139 0.70 13.45 11.07
N SER A 140 1.22 12.84 12.13
CA SER A 140 2.65 12.94 12.46
C SER A 140 3.37 11.59 12.62
N LEU A 141 2.60 10.50 12.72
CA LEU A 141 3.13 9.18 13.03
C LEU A 141 4.13 8.66 11.99
N PRO A 142 5.07 7.80 12.41
CA PRO A 142 5.91 7.04 11.49
C PRO A 142 5.09 6.15 10.56
N VAL A 143 5.56 5.99 9.32
CA VAL A 143 4.95 5.10 8.33
C VAL A 143 5.73 3.79 8.22
N VAL A 144 5.04 2.68 8.44
CA VAL A 144 5.52 1.32 8.24
C VAL A 144 4.93 0.78 6.92
N TRP A 145 5.82 0.30 6.06
CA TRP A 145 5.50 -0.25 4.75
C TRP A 145 5.72 -1.76 4.80
N ASN A 146 4.65 -2.53 5.05
CA ASN A 146 4.70 -3.98 5.14
C ASN A 146 4.37 -4.61 3.78
N CYS A 147 5.42 -4.93 3.04
CA CYS A 147 5.35 -5.34 1.65
C CYS A 147 5.97 -6.72 1.41
N GLY A 148 5.94 -7.16 0.15
CA GLY A 148 6.53 -8.41 -0.29
C GLY A 148 7.99 -8.32 -0.75
N GLY A 149 8.62 -7.15 -0.68
CA GLY A 149 9.98 -6.93 -1.20
C GLY A 149 10.07 -6.87 -2.72
N TYR A 150 8.97 -6.58 -3.40
CA TYR A 150 8.87 -6.50 -4.88
C TYR A 150 8.77 -5.05 -5.37
N GLU A 151 9.22 -4.09 -4.58
CA GLU A 151 9.22 -2.66 -4.93
C GLU A 151 10.23 -2.38 -6.03
N SER A 152 9.85 -1.57 -7.02
CA SER A 152 10.79 -1.13 -8.04
C SER A 152 11.63 0.06 -7.55
N LEU A 153 12.72 0.36 -8.26
CA LEU A 153 13.53 1.55 -7.97
C LEU A 153 12.71 2.86 -8.05
N PRO A 154 11.82 3.07 -9.05
CA PRO A 154 10.88 4.20 -9.04
C PRO A 154 10.04 4.29 -7.75
N ALA A 155 9.43 3.18 -7.33
CA ALA A 155 8.62 3.16 -6.11
C ALA A 155 9.44 3.49 -4.86
N LEU A 156 10.66 2.94 -4.73
CA LEU A 156 11.53 3.23 -3.60
C LEU A 156 11.94 4.71 -3.52
N ARG A 157 12.21 5.36 -4.66
CA ARG A 157 12.50 6.81 -4.72
C ARG A 157 11.30 7.65 -4.27
N LEU A 158 10.09 7.28 -4.70
CA LEU A 158 8.86 7.94 -4.29
C LEU A 158 8.62 7.83 -2.78
N LEU A 159 9.01 6.72 -2.16
CA LEU A 159 8.83 6.44 -0.73
C LEU A 159 9.92 7.06 0.16
N GLU A 160 11.05 7.53 -0.39
CA GLU A 160 12.21 7.98 0.37
C GLU A 160 11.88 9.19 1.26
N GLY A 161 11.97 9.04 2.59
CA GLY A 161 11.62 10.09 3.54
C GLY A 161 10.13 10.16 3.92
N ILE A 162 9.28 9.35 3.27
CA ILE A 162 7.88 9.12 3.67
C ILE A 162 7.79 7.88 4.54
N VAL A 163 8.39 6.77 4.09
CA VAL A 163 8.43 5.51 4.83
C VAL A 163 9.62 5.50 5.78
N ASP A 164 9.32 5.28 7.06
CA ASP A 164 10.34 5.20 8.10
C ASP A 164 10.84 3.76 8.28
N ILE A 165 9.96 2.77 8.09
CA ILE A 165 10.28 1.35 8.25
C ILE A 165 9.72 0.59 7.06
N CYS A 166 10.60 -0.03 6.27
CA CYS A 166 10.20 -1.00 5.25
C CYS A 166 10.35 -2.42 5.80
N ARG A 167 9.27 -3.19 5.75
CA ARG A 167 9.26 -4.61 6.13
C ARG A 167 8.96 -5.43 4.89
N ALA A 168 9.97 -6.09 4.36
CA ALA A 168 9.80 -7.10 3.33
C ALA A 168 9.60 -8.47 3.99
N ALA A 169 8.41 -9.04 3.84
CA ALA A 169 8.20 -10.44 4.17
C ALA A 169 8.88 -11.33 3.13
N SER A 170 9.49 -12.43 3.55
CA SER A 170 10.07 -13.46 2.67
C SER A 170 8.96 -14.17 1.90
N ARG A 171 8.45 -13.53 0.86
CA ARG A 171 7.35 -14.01 0.03
C ARG A 171 7.91 -14.72 -1.19
N THR A 172 7.59 -16.00 -1.32
CA THR A 172 7.91 -16.76 -2.54
C THR A 172 6.63 -16.83 -3.37
N PRO A 173 6.45 -15.97 -4.39
CA PRO A 173 5.41 -16.23 -5.37
C PRO A 173 5.68 -17.61 -5.98
N PRO A 174 4.65 -18.40 -6.32
CA PRO A 174 4.86 -19.66 -7.01
C PRO A 174 5.78 -19.39 -8.21
N ARG A 175 6.86 -20.17 -8.35
CA ARG A 175 7.67 -20.14 -9.58
C ARG A 175 6.69 -20.21 -10.73
N CYS A 176 6.74 -19.23 -11.62
CA CYS A 176 5.82 -19.09 -12.74
C CYS A 176 5.98 -20.31 -13.68
N GLY A 177 5.39 -21.44 -13.31
CA GLY A 177 5.08 -22.55 -14.19
C GLY A 177 3.68 -22.28 -14.69
N LYS A 178 3.60 -21.75 -15.91
CA LYS A 178 2.40 -21.63 -16.78
C LYS A 178 1.08 -21.65 -16.01
N ALA A 179 0.50 -20.47 -15.81
CA ALA A 179 -0.92 -20.36 -15.50
C ALA A 179 -1.72 -21.20 -16.52
N SER A 180 -2.26 -22.33 -16.10
CA SER A 180 -3.39 -22.95 -16.77
C SER A 180 -4.62 -22.25 -16.24
N PRO A 181 -5.47 -21.64 -17.09
CA PRO A 181 -6.76 -21.18 -16.65
C PRO A 181 -7.58 -22.42 -16.23
N ARG A 182 -8.22 -22.35 -15.08
CA ARG A 182 -9.42 -23.15 -14.78
C ARG A 182 -10.57 -22.18 -14.64
#